data_AF-A0A515EJB6-F1
#
_entry.id   AF-A0A515EJB6-F1
#
_cell.length_a   1.000
_cell.length_b   1.000
_cell.length_c   1.000
_cell.angle_alpha   90.00
_cell.angle_beta   90.00
_cell.angle_gamma   90.00
#
_symmetry.space_group_name_H-M   'P 1'
#
loop_
_entity.id
_entity.type
_entity.pdbx_description
1 polymer ?
#
loop_
_entity_poly.entity_id
_entity_poly.type
_entity_poly.pdbx_seq_one_letter_code
_entity_poly.pdbx_strand_id
1 'polypeptide(L)'
;MQAMKLRKVLVWVSLGLCIAVVALQAARAQNQAAQAPPKYSMLRYEWLKKPWTVRYVIEVYLRPNSLIKYAKKENAKSEAKHSPEFRDYQEYVAPVLPFQGQPYANQDDPGFNNTYGDFGLFVLQFDRTGQLISPHIAPMPLMAKQILDTENRRNVQLYEGGGQPGSNWYYLGEWWDYLPGPLGESVTPALCSAHDDGRYGLGSGYRAFNPDKKFSVQEVLDSQGIFGCREWTYQLKRPVSVAGLGGQVPDAQGLCAGGFEPGMYKGRLVCPGLDESSHYKPNAKGFVQPYIDVTSYHDKVGKKGTIGHFIGWAGFDDPVRPVIGKFGDRWVCLHECPDGAAPGPIEDIAQWTTRRGWPLPKPGPYFVDSKFKASKEDLEE
;
A
#
# COMPACT_ATOMS: atom_id res chain seq x y z
N MET A 1 76.38 -37.00 -0.33
CA MET A 1 75.90 -36.50 -1.65
C MET A 1 74.36 -36.43 -1.79
N GLN A 2 73.56 -37.21 -1.04
CA GLN A 2 72.08 -37.19 -1.13
C GLN A 2 71.41 -35.95 -0.52
N ALA A 3 71.93 -35.38 0.57
CA ALA A 3 71.36 -34.18 1.21
C ALA A 3 71.35 -32.92 0.31
N MET A 4 72.32 -32.80 -0.61
CA MET A 4 72.38 -31.69 -1.56
C MET A 4 71.31 -31.77 -2.66
N LYS A 5 70.89 -32.98 -3.05
CA LYS A 5 69.81 -33.17 -4.04
C LYS A 5 68.44 -32.81 -3.45
N LEU A 6 68.19 -33.15 -2.19
CA LEU A 6 66.93 -32.83 -1.51
C LEU A 6 66.75 -31.31 -1.32
N ARG A 7 67.81 -30.58 -0.96
CA ARG A 7 67.75 -29.11 -0.85
C ARG A 7 67.43 -28.43 -2.18
N LYS A 8 67.99 -28.91 -3.30
CA LYS A 8 67.67 -28.35 -4.62
C LYS A 8 66.20 -28.61 -4.98
N VAL A 9 65.68 -29.81 -4.76
CA VAL A 9 64.27 -30.14 -5.03
C VAL A 9 63.33 -29.29 -4.17
N LEU A 10 63.60 -29.14 -2.87
CA LEU A 10 62.82 -28.28 -1.98
C LEU A 10 62.82 -26.82 -2.43
N VAL A 11 63.97 -26.27 -2.86
CA VAL A 11 64.05 -24.89 -3.38
C VAL A 11 63.21 -24.73 -4.65
N TRP A 12 63.27 -25.67 -5.59
CA TRP A 12 62.46 -25.61 -6.82
C TRP A 12 60.96 -25.76 -6.57
N VAL A 13 60.56 -26.64 -5.64
CA VAL A 13 59.15 -26.79 -5.23
C VAL A 13 58.64 -25.52 -4.53
N SER A 14 59.44 -24.94 -3.63
CA SER A 14 59.11 -23.69 -2.94
C SER A 14 58.95 -22.53 -3.92
N LEU A 15 59.85 -22.43 -4.90
CA LEU A 15 59.81 -21.40 -5.93
C LEU A 15 58.58 -21.57 -6.83
N GLY A 16 58.26 -22.81 -7.23
CA GLY A 16 57.06 -23.12 -8.01
C GLY A 16 55.75 -22.75 -7.28
N LEU A 17 55.67 -23.04 -5.97
CA LEU A 17 54.53 -22.67 -5.12
C LEU A 17 54.40 -21.15 -4.99
N CYS A 18 55.49 -20.42 -4.78
CA CYS A 18 55.45 -18.95 -4.74
C CYS A 18 54.95 -18.35 -6.07
N ILE A 19 55.44 -18.84 -7.21
CA ILE A 19 55.01 -18.34 -8.52
C ILE A 19 53.52 -18.63 -8.76
N ALA A 20 53.03 -19.82 -8.38
CA ALA A 20 51.62 -20.18 -8.52
C ALA A 20 50.70 -19.30 -7.64
N VAL A 21 51.10 -19.00 -6.40
CA VAL A 21 50.35 -18.12 -5.50
C VAL A 21 50.30 -16.69 -6.04
N VAL A 22 51.42 -16.16 -6.53
CA VAL A 22 51.48 -14.81 -7.11
C VAL A 22 50.63 -14.72 -8.38
N ALA A 23 50.68 -15.74 -9.26
CA ALA A 23 49.85 -15.79 -10.46
C ALA A 23 48.34 -15.85 -10.13
N LEU A 24 47.95 -16.62 -9.11
CA LEU A 24 46.57 -16.70 -8.66
C LEU A 24 46.09 -15.38 -8.03
N GLN A 25 46.95 -14.70 -7.27
CA GLN A 25 46.65 -13.38 -6.70
C GLN A 25 46.54 -12.31 -7.79
N ALA A 26 47.44 -12.31 -8.77
CA ALA A 26 47.38 -11.40 -9.91
C ALA A 26 46.13 -11.63 -10.78
N ALA A 27 45.75 -12.88 -11.02
CA ALA A 27 44.52 -13.22 -11.74
C ALA A 27 43.25 -12.80 -10.97
N ARG A 28 43.24 -12.94 -9.63
CA ARG A 28 42.15 -12.42 -8.79
C ARG A 28 42.08 -10.90 -8.81
N ALA A 29 43.22 -10.22 -8.73
CA ALA A 29 43.29 -8.76 -8.79
C ALA A 29 42.85 -8.22 -10.15
N GLN A 30 43.23 -8.88 -11.26
CA GLN A 30 42.76 -8.52 -12.61
C GLN A 30 41.25 -8.77 -12.78
N ASN A 31 40.72 -9.89 -12.26
CA ASN A 31 39.27 -10.14 -12.31
C ASN A 31 38.46 -9.15 -11.45
N GLN A 32 39.00 -8.72 -10.31
CA GLN A 32 38.36 -7.70 -9.47
C GLN A 32 38.47 -6.29 -10.07
N ALA A 33 39.59 -5.94 -10.71
CA ALA A 33 39.78 -4.64 -11.35
C ALA A 33 39.02 -4.51 -12.68
N ALA A 34 38.70 -5.62 -13.36
CA ALA A 34 37.96 -5.63 -14.63
C ALA A 34 36.44 -5.46 -14.44
N GLN A 35 35.91 -5.67 -13.24
CA GLN A 35 34.49 -5.47 -12.96
C GLN A 35 34.30 -4.07 -12.38
N ALA A 36 34.01 -3.10 -13.25
CA ALA A 36 33.48 -1.82 -12.80
C ALA A 36 32.31 -2.10 -11.83
N PRO A 37 32.23 -1.39 -10.69
CA PRO A 37 31.17 -1.62 -9.72
C PRO A 37 29.81 -1.52 -10.43
N PRO A 38 28.84 -2.37 -10.07
CA PRO A 38 27.52 -2.31 -10.67
C PRO A 38 26.96 -0.89 -10.53
N LYS A 39 26.29 -0.39 -11.58
CA LYS A 39 25.66 0.93 -11.58
C LYS A 39 24.41 1.01 -10.66
N TYR A 40 24.21 0.01 -9.80
CA TYR A 40 23.05 -0.14 -8.94
C TYR A 40 23.46 -0.64 -7.55
N SER A 41 22.63 -0.31 -6.55
CA SER A 41 22.82 -0.80 -5.18
C SER A 41 22.37 -2.26 -5.07
N MET A 42 23.27 -3.14 -4.61
CA MET A 42 22.95 -4.55 -4.35
C MET A 42 21.90 -4.72 -3.25
N LEU A 43 21.81 -3.76 -2.30
CA LEU A 43 20.81 -3.77 -1.24
C LEU A 43 19.37 -3.77 -1.79
N ARG A 44 19.15 -3.20 -2.98
CA ARG A 44 17.84 -3.23 -3.66
C ARG A 44 17.43 -4.63 -4.10
N TYR A 45 18.33 -5.61 -4.06
CA TYR A 45 18.06 -7.00 -4.42
C TYR A 45 18.22 -7.94 -3.22
N GLU A 46 18.39 -7.39 -2.01
CA GLU A 46 18.43 -8.15 -0.76
C GLU A 46 17.02 -8.20 -0.14
N TRP A 47 16.28 -9.24 -0.50
CA TRP A 47 14.89 -9.35 -0.11
C TRP A 47 14.74 -9.89 1.30
N LEU A 48 13.70 -9.41 1.98
CA LEU A 48 13.23 -10.03 3.21
C LEU A 48 12.68 -11.43 2.91
N LYS A 49 13.13 -12.44 3.66
CA LYS A 49 12.68 -13.84 3.57
C LYS A 49 11.30 -14.05 4.22
N LYS A 50 10.39 -13.08 4.06
CA LYS A 50 9.02 -13.16 4.58
C LYS A 50 8.09 -13.68 3.48
N PRO A 51 7.13 -14.57 3.79
CA PRO A 51 6.08 -14.93 2.86
C PRO A 51 5.30 -13.69 2.40
N TRP A 52 4.83 -13.71 1.16
CA TRP A 52 3.99 -12.63 0.64
C TRP A 52 2.56 -12.79 1.15
N THR A 53 2.03 -11.74 1.80
CA THR A 53 0.73 -11.78 2.47
C THR A 53 -0.30 -10.82 1.86
N VAL A 54 0.10 -9.95 0.94
CA VAL A 54 -0.75 -8.90 0.36
C VAL A 54 -1.54 -9.45 -0.83
N ARG A 55 -2.87 -9.41 -0.77
CA ARG A 55 -3.80 -9.78 -1.85
C ARG A 55 -3.86 -8.72 -2.93
N TYR A 56 -3.96 -7.45 -2.54
CA TYR A 56 -3.96 -6.34 -3.48
C TYR A 56 -3.37 -5.07 -2.88
N VAL A 57 -2.93 -4.18 -3.77
CA VAL A 57 -2.62 -2.78 -3.52
C VAL A 57 -3.50 -1.94 -4.45
N ILE A 58 -4.09 -0.86 -3.93
CA ILE A 58 -4.73 0.17 -4.75
C ILE A 58 -4.01 1.50 -4.55
N GLU A 59 -3.81 2.24 -5.63
CA GLU A 59 -3.29 3.60 -5.57
C GLU A 59 -4.19 4.54 -6.36
N VAL A 60 -4.71 5.56 -5.70
CA VAL A 60 -5.69 6.50 -6.28
C VAL A 60 -5.01 7.78 -6.70
N TYR A 61 -5.32 8.24 -7.90
CA TYR A 61 -4.84 9.50 -8.43
C TYR A 61 -5.99 10.33 -9.00
N LEU A 62 -5.89 11.65 -8.84
CA LEU A 62 -6.80 12.58 -9.50
C LEU A 62 -6.63 12.53 -11.03
N ARG A 63 -5.40 12.31 -11.52
CA ARG A 63 -5.07 12.33 -12.95
C ARG A 63 -4.14 11.18 -13.37
N PRO A 64 -4.56 9.91 -13.24
CA PRO A 64 -3.79 8.73 -13.69
C PRO A 64 -3.20 8.88 -15.09
N ASN A 65 -3.93 9.43 -16.07
CA ASN A 65 -3.40 9.60 -17.43
C ASN A 65 -2.18 10.53 -17.51
N SER A 66 -2.13 11.57 -16.69
CA SER A 66 -0.95 12.44 -16.58
C SER A 66 0.24 11.71 -16.00
N LEU A 67 -0.01 10.85 -15.00
CA LEU A 67 1.01 10.02 -14.38
C LEU A 67 1.56 8.95 -15.34
N ILE A 68 0.71 8.30 -16.12
CA ILE A 68 1.12 7.35 -17.17
C ILE A 68 2.04 8.03 -18.19
N LYS A 69 1.69 9.25 -18.61
CA LYS A 69 2.52 10.03 -19.54
C LYS A 69 3.89 10.36 -18.94
N TYR A 70 3.92 10.71 -17.65
CA TYR A 70 5.16 10.95 -16.92
C TYR A 70 6.00 9.68 -16.79
N ALA A 71 5.39 8.57 -16.35
CA ALA A 71 6.02 7.26 -16.21
C ALA A 71 6.69 6.81 -17.51
N LYS A 72 5.97 6.87 -18.64
CA LYS A 72 6.50 6.57 -19.98
C LYS A 72 7.75 7.38 -20.31
N LYS A 73 7.73 8.68 -19.99
CA LYS A 73 8.85 9.58 -20.28
C LYS A 73 10.07 9.25 -19.41
N GLU A 74 9.88 9.04 -18.11
CA GLU A 74 11.00 8.73 -17.20
C GLU A 74 11.55 7.33 -17.45
N ASN A 75 10.69 6.34 -17.67
CA ASN A 75 11.12 4.98 -18.01
C ASN A 75 11.92 4.95 -19.31
N ALA A 76 11.46 5.61 -20.37
CA ALA A 76 12.20 5.69 -21.64
C ALA A 76 13.58 6.37 -21.50
N LYS A 77 13.70 7.40 -20.65
CA LYS A 77 15.00 8.01 -20.35
C LYS A 77 15.94 7.03 -19.65
N SER A 78 15.41 6.26 -18.71
CA SER A 78 16.22 5.31 -17.94
C SER A 78 16.62 4.10 -18.78
N GLU A 79 15.76 3.67 -19.70
CA GLU A 79 16.08 2.67 -20.74
C GLU A 79 17.18 3.15 -21.68
N ALA A 80 17.11 4.38 -22.18
CA ALA A 80 18.16 4.94 -23.04
C ALA A 80 19.54 4.98 -22.35
N LYS A 81 19.57 5.14 -21.03
CA LYS A 81 20.79 5.10 -20.21
C LYS A 81 21.28 3.68 -19.91
N HIS A 82 20.51 2.64 -20.30
CA HIS A 82 20.73 1.25 -19.91
C HIS A 82 20.94 1.10 -18.40
N SER A 83 20.22 1.91 -17.61
CA SER A 83 20.40 1.93 -16.17
C SER A 83 19.39 0.99 -15.51
N PRO A 84 19.84 0.00 -14.71
CA PRO A 84 19.00 -0.82 -13.85
C PRO A 84 18.54 0.01 -12.63
N GLU A 85 17.74 1.02 -12.93
CA GLU A 85 17.20 2.01 -12.02
C GLU A 85 15.70 1.76 -11.79
N PHE A 86 15.18 2.47 -10.79
CA PHE A 86 13.76 2.64 -10.54
C PHE A 86 12.98 2.92 -11.84
N ARG A 87 11.81 2.31 -11.95
CA ARG A 87 10.80 2.55 -12.99
C ARG A 87 9.46 2.84 -12.33
N ASP A 88 8.66 3.66 -13.00
CA ASP A 88 7.28 3.94 -12.61
C ASP A 88 6.35 2.85 -13.18
N TYR A 89 5.71 2.08 -12.31
CA TYR A 89 4.88 0.93 -12.72
C TYR A 89 3.60 1.36 -13.47
N GLN A 90 3.21 2.62 -13.32
CA GLN A 90 1.98 3.17 -13.88
C GLN A 90 1.98 3.17 -15.42
N GLU A 91 3.15 3.08 -16.06
CA GLU A 91 3.22 2.81 -17.50
C GLU A 91 2.62 1.45 -17.88
N TYR A 92 2.78 0.45 -17.01
CA TYR A 92 2.54 -0.96 -17.33
C TYR A 92 1.19 -1.47 -16.84
N VAL A 93 0.53 -0.76 -15.93
CA VAL A 93 -0.78 -1.13 -15.37
C VAL A 93 -1.80 -0.11 -15.83
N ALA A 94 -2.88 -0.56 -16.48
CA ALA A 94 -3.95 0.32 -16.90
C ALA A 94 -4.77 0.79 -15.67
N PRO A 95 -5.10 2.09 -15.57
CA PRO A 95 -5.94 2.58 -14.50
C PRO A 95 -7.39 2.14 -14.72
N VAL A 96 -8.10 1.91 -13.62
CA VAL A 96 -9.56 1.86 -13.60
C VAL A 96 -10.08 3.29 -13.53
N LEU A 97 -11.02 3.65 -14.40
CA LEU A 97 -11.62 4.99 -14.48
C LEU A 97 -13.13 4.89 -14.15
N PRO A 98 -13.53 4.98 -12.87
CA PRO A 98 -14.90 4.63 -12.43
C PRO A 98 -16.00 5.49 -13.06
N PHE A 99 -15.67 6.71 -13.49
CA PHE A 99 -16.63 7.63 -14.11
C PHE A 99 -16.52 7.67 -15.64
N GLN A 100 -15.67 6.86 -16.25
CA GLN A 100 -15.52 6.84 -17.70
C GLN A 100 -16.85 6.43 -18.37
N GLY A 101 -17.22 7.16 -19.42
CA GLY A 101 -18.47 6.93 -20.17
C GLY A 101 -19.74 7.46 -19.48
N GLN A 102 -19.63 8.04 -18.28
CA GLN A 102 -20.77 8.69 -17.63
C GLN A 102 -21.10 10.03 -18.30
N PRO A 103 -22.38 10.47 -18.34
CA PRO A 103 -22.78 11.75 -18.94
C PRO A 103 -22.09 12.97 -18.32
N TYR A 104 -21.65 12.84 -17.06
CA TYR A 104 -20.98 13.88 -16.29
C TYR A 104 -19.46 13.71 -16.23
N ALA A 105 -18.87 12.77 -16.98
CA ALA A 105 -17.43 12.53 -16.95
C ALA A 105 -16.61 13.80 -17.28
N ASN A 106 -17.11 14.66 -18.17
CA ASN A 106 -16.43 15.90 -18.57
C ASN A 106 -16.79 17.11 -17.68
N GLN A 107 -17.59 16.93 -16.61
CA GLN A 107 -17.90 18.01 -15.68
C GLN A 107 -16.76 18.18 -14.69
N ASP A 108 -16.49 19.43 -14.31
CA ASP A 108 -15.49 19.76 -13.30
C ASP A 108 -15.95 19.27 -11.91
N ASP A 109 -15.04 18.65 -11.18
CA ASP A 109 -15.18 18.40 -9.77
C ASP A 109 -15.05 19.72 -8.99
N PRO A 110 -15.99 20.06 -8.10
CA PRO A 110 -15.94 21.30 -7.34
C PRO A 110 -14.81 21.34 -6.29
N GLY A 111 -14.20 20.20 -5.96
CA GLY A 111 -13.13 20.10 -4.95
C GLY A 111 -11.74 20.31 -5.53
N PHE A 112 -11.46 19.69 -6.66
CA PHE A 112 -10.18 19.73 -7.37
C PHE A 112 -10.44 20.16 -8.80
N ASN A 113 -9.65 21.11 -9.31
CA ASN A 113 -9.73 21.64 -10.67
C ASN A 113 -9.45 20.54 -11.74
N ASN A 114 -10.36 19.60 -11.90
CA ASN A 114 -10.21 18.34 -12.62
C ASN A 114 -11.59 17.83 -13.02
N THR A 115 -11.69 16.95 -14.03
CA THR A 115 -13.00 16.38 -14.39
C THR A 115 -13.26 15.05 -13.68
N TYR A 116 -14.52 14.65 -13.56
CA TYR A 116 -14.88 13.34 -13.02
C TYR A 116 -14.22 12.18 -13.80
N GLY A 117 -14.12 12.30 -15.13
CA GLY A 117 -13.56 11.28 -16.01
C GLY A 117 -12.04 11.15 -15.90
N ASP A 118 -11.36 12.16 -15.34
CA ASP A 118 -9.92 12.08 -15.08
C ASP A 118 -9.59 11.23 -13.86
N PHE A 119 -10.52 11.13 -12.89
CA PHE A 119 -10.31 10.39 -11.65
C PHE A 119 -10.17 8.88 -11.90
N GLY A 120 -9.18 8.26 -11.25
CA GLY A 120 -9.01 6.82 -11.34
C GLY A 120 -8.00 6.23 -10.36
N LEU A 121 -7.81 4.93 -10.49
CA LEU A 121 -6.98 4.15 -9.59
C LEU A 121 -6.21 3.05 -10.31
N PHE A 122 -5.02 2.76 -9.83
CA PHE A 122 -4.27 1.55 -10.21
C PHE A 122 -4.60 0.45 -9.21
N VAL A 123 -4.91 -0.74 -9.71
CA VAL A 123 -5.20 -1.92 -8.88
C VAL A 123 -4.16 -2.98 -9.21
N LEU A 124 -3.38 -3.37 -8.20
CA LEU A 124 -2.35 -4.39 -8.30
C LEU A 124 -2.76 -5.57 -7.44
N GLN A 125 -3.21 -6.64 -8.05
CA GLN A 125 -3.58 -7.89 -7.38
C GLN A 125 -2.43 -8.87 -7.47
N PHE A 126 -2.24 -9.63 -6.40
CA PHE A 126 -1.15 -10.59 -6.29
C PHE A 126 -1.67 -11.98 -5.95
N ASP A 127 -0.92 -12.99 -6.33
CA ASP A 127 -1.07 -14.33 -5.76
C ASP A 127 -0.25 -14.49 -4.47
N ARG A 128 -0.38 -15.64 -3.79
CA ARG A 128 0.34 -15.93 -2.52
C ARG A 128 1.86 -16.03 -2.69
N THR A 129 2.38 -16.06 -3.92
CA THR A 129 3.83 -16.04 -4.20
C THR A 129 4.38 -14.61 -4.33
N GLY A 130 3.49 -13.63 -4.45
CA GLY A 130 3.80 -12.24 -4.74
C GLY A 130 3.83 -11.91 -6.23
N GLN A 131 3.41 -12.83 -7.11
CA GLN A 131 3.29 -12.53 -8.53
C GLN A 131 2.12 -11.58 -8.77
N LEU A 132 2.34 -10.51 -9.53
CA LEU A 132 1.29 -9.62 -9.99
C LEU A 132 0.41 -10.36 -11.01
N ILE A 133 -0.89 -10.46 -10.71
CA ILE A 133 -1.89 -11.15 -11.55
C ILE A 133 -2.89 -10.19 -12.19
N SER A 134 -2.89 -8.91 -11.80
CA SER A 134 -3.65 -7.89 -12.51
C SER A 134 -3.16 -7.73 -13.95
N PRO A 135 -4.05 -7.46 -14.93
CA PRO A 135 -3.65 -7.22 -16.31
C PRO A 135 -2.59 -6.11 -16.41
N HIS A 136 -1.47 -6.42 -17.06
CA HIS A 136 -0.37 -5.49 -17.28
C HIS A 136 0.33 -5.75 -18.61
N ILE A 137 1.08 -4.75 -19.09
CA ILE A 137 1.86 -4.83 -20.34
C ILE A 137 3.37 -4.88 -20.12
N ALA A 138 3.82 -5.08 -18.87
CA ALA A 138 5.23 -5.27 -18.57
C ALA A 138 5.82 -6.44 -19.39
N PRO A 139 7.07 -6.31 -19.89
CA PRO A 139 7.67 -7.30 -20.79
C PRO A 139 7.96 -8.65 -20.11
N MET A 140 8.04 -8.66 -18.78
CA MET A 140 8.29 -9.83 -17.95
C MET A 140 7.22 -9.90 -16.84
N PRO A 141 6.94 -11.09 -16.29
CA PRO A 141 6.13 -11.21 -15.08
C PRO A 141 6.69 -10.31 -13.96
N LEU A 142 5.80 -9.64 -13.22
CA LEU A 142 6.21 -8.78 -12.11
C LEU A 142 6.03 -9.50 -10.78
N MET A 143 7.06 -9.50 -9.94
CA MET A 143 7.06 -10.10 -8.61
C MET A 143 7.21 -9.02 -7.54
N ALA A 144 6.28 -8.95 -6.61
CA ALA A 144 6.37 -8.10 -5.45
C ALA A 144 7.29 -8.72 -4.38
N LYS A 145 8.20 -7.91 -3.84
CA LYS A 145 9.09 -8.28 -2.74
C LYS A 145 9.17 -7.16 -1.72
N GLN A 146 9.48 -7.54 -0.49
CA GLN A 146 9.82 -6.60 0.56
C GLN A 146 11.34 -6.51 0.69
N ILE A 147 11.86 -5.30 0.83
CA ILE A 147 13.28 -5.04 1.08
C ILE A 147 13.45 -4.12 2.29
N LEU A 148 14.67 -4.05 2.82
CA LEU A 148 15.11 -2.93 3.65
C LEU A 148 15.91 -1.98 2.77
N ASP A 149 15.61 -0.69 2.81
CA ASP A 149 16.47 0.28 2.17
C ASP A 149 17.70 0.63 3.04
N THR A 150 18.50 1.58 2.56
CA THR A 150 19.71 2.06 3.22
C THR A 150 19.47 2.72 4.58
N GLU A 151 18.21 3.04 4.90
CA GLU A 151 17.78 3.64 6.16
C GLU A 151 17.02 2.62 7.01
N ASN A 152 17.12 1.32 6.69
CA ASN A 152 16.39 0.23 7.33
C ASN A 152 14.86 0.37 7.27
N ARG A 153 14.33 1.14 6.32
CA ARG A 153 12.88 1.24 6.10
C ARG A 153 12.41 0.09 5.24
N ARG A 154 11.29 -0.51 5.63
CA ARG A 154 10.72 -1.67 4.95
C ARG A 154 9.94 -1.19 3.72
N ASN A 155 10.44 -1.46 2.52
CA ASN A 155 9.80 -1.05 1.28
C ASN A 155 9.17 -2.22 0.54
N VAL A 156 8.14 -1.94 -0.26
CA VAL A 156 7.58 -2.86 -1.24
C VAL A 156 8.00 -2.42 -2.63
N GLN A 157 8.54 -3.37 -3.40
CA GLN A 157 8.92 -3.15 -4.79
C GLN A 157 8.42 -4.29 -5.67
N LEU A 158 8.10 -3.98 -6.92
CA LEU A 158 7.93 -4.97 -7.99
C LEU A 158 9.27 -5.18 -8.70
N TYR A 159 9.52 -6.39 -9.17
CA TYR A 159 10.69 -6.73 -9.96
C TYR A 159 10.30 -7.52 -11.19
N GLU A 160 11.03 -7.33 -12.29
CA GLU A 160 10.88 -8.16 -13.47
C GLU A 160 11.42 -9.58 -13.27
N GLY A 161 10.63 -10.57 -13.70
CA GLY A 161 10.95 -11.97 -13.63
C GLY A 161 11.26 -12.41 -12.20
N GLY A 162 12.42 -13.02 -12.00
CA GLY A 162 12.90 -13.45 -10.69
C GLY A 162 13.67 -12.39 -9.91
N GLY A 163 13.65 -11.11 -10.32
CA GLY A 163 14.36 -10.02 -9.63
C GLY A 163 15.86 -10.24 -9.47
N GLN A 164 16.51 -10.75 -10.52
CA GLN A 164 17.97 -10.93 -10.51
C GLN A 164 18.66 -9.56 -10.44
N PRO A 165 19.88 -9.46 -9.87
CA PRO A 165 20.64 -8.22 -9.88
C PRO A 165 20.72 -7.61 -11.30
N GLY A 166 20.27 -6.37 -11.45
CA GLY A 166 20.20 -5.67 -12.73
C GLY A 166 18.82 -5.71 -13.41
N SER A 167 17.85 -6.48 -12.90
CA SER A 167 16.45 -6.40 -13.34
C SER A 167 15.84 -5.02 -13.06
N ASN A 168 14.92 -4.55 -13.89
CA ASN A 168 14.14 -3.36 -13.54
C ASN A 168 13.31 -3.62 -12.28
N TRP A 169 13.13 -2.56 -11.49
CA TRP A 169 12.32 -2.59 -10.28
C TRP A 169 11.46 -1.34 -10.17
N TYR A 170 10.33 -1.49 -9.48
CA TYR A 170 9.29 -0.47 -9.39
C TYR A 170 8.90 -0.29 -7.93
N TYR A 171 9.02 0.92 -7.41
CA TYR A 171 8.60 1.26 -6.06
C TYR A 171 7.07 1.24 -5.97
N LEU A 172 6.53 0.55 -4.95
CA LEU A 172 5.10 0.60 -4.62
C LEU A 172 4.82 1.45 -3.39
N GLY A 173 5.66 1.34 -2.36
CA GLY A 173 5.45 2.08 -1.12
C GLY A 173 6.37 1.63 0.00
N GLU A 174 6.26 2.32 1.12
CA GLU A 174 6.98 2.06 2.37
C GLU A 174 6.00 1.52 3.41
N TRP A 175 6.36 0.44 4.08
CA TRP A 175 5.62 -0.04 5.25
C TRP A 175 5.91 0.86 6.44
N TRP A 176 4.85 1.48 6.93
CA TRP A 176 4.81 2.15 8.20
C TRP A 176 4.31 1.19 9.27
N ASP A 177 5.16 0.93 10.26
CA ASP A 177 5.04 -0.23 11.13
C ASP A 177 4.36 0.04 12.48
N TYR A 178 3.69 1.19 12.69
CA TYR A 178 3.22 1.53 14.05
C TYR A 178 1.96 2.41 14.16
N LEU A 179 0.72 1.92 13.97
CA LEU A 179 -0.47 2.67 14.45
C LEU A 179 -0.84 2.19 15.86
N PRO A 180 -1.07 3.05 16.86
CA PRO A 180 -1.88 2.67 17.99
C PRO A 180 -3.35 2.57 17.55
N GLY A 181 -3.94 1.42 17.81
CA GLY A 181 -5.33 1.09 17.56
C GLY A 181 -6.29 1.78 18.52
N PRO A 182 -7.60 1.75 18.21
CA PRO A 182 -8.62 2.42 19.01
C PRO A 182 -8.75 1.88 20.45
N LEU A 183 -8.16 0.71 20.73
CA LEU A 183 -8.14 0.05 22.03
C LEU A 183 -6.74 -0.01 22.68
N GLY A 184 -5.74 0.69 22.11
CA GLY A 184 -4.37 0.70 22.62
C GLY A 184 -3.48 -0.46 22.15
N GLU A 185 -3.99 -1.33 21.26
CA GLU A 185 -3.19 -2.37 20.57
C GLU A 185 -2.45 -1.79 19.36
N SER A 186 -1.27 -2.31 18.99
CA SER A 186 -0.60 -1.88 17.76
C SER A 186 -1.34 -2.44 16.52
N VAL A 187 -1.69 -1.58 15.58
CA VAL A 187 -2.33 -1.90 14.30
C VAL A 187 -1.30 -1.65 13.19
N THR A 188 -0.64 -2.70 12.76
CA THR A 188 0.51 -2.63 11.86
C THR A 188 0.41 -3.79 10.87
N PRO A 189 0.90 -3.64 9.63
CA PRO A 189 1.55 -2.48 9.01
C PRO A 189 0.62 -1.63 8.11
N ALA A 190 1.03 -0.41 7.75
CA ALA A 190 0.37 0.43 6.74
C ALA A 190 1.30 0.65 5.55
N LEU A 191 0.85 0.39 4.33
CA LEU A 191 1.64 0.70 3.13
C LEU A 191 1.40 2.17 2.77
N CYS A 192 2.44 2.99 2.81
CA CYS A 192 2.40 4.44 2.57
C CYS A 192 3.17 4.81 1.30
N SER A 193 2.80 5.95 0.73
CA SER A 193 3.44 6.50 -0.47
C SER A 193 4.22 7.77 -0.13
N ALA A 194 5.04 8.27 -1.05
CA ALA A 194 5.68 9.58 -0.89
C ALA A 194 4.66 10.74 -0.79
N HIS A 195 3.43 10.55 -1.28
CA HIS A 195 2.33 11.53 -1.16
C HIS A 195 1.67 11.54 0.23
N ASP A 196 2.05 10.62 1.12
CA ASP A 196 1.74 10.72 2.54
C ASP A 196 2.72 11.65 3.28
N ASP A 197 3.86 12.03 2.67
CA ASP A 197 4.73 13.07 3.23
C ASP A 197 3.99 14.40 3.29
N GLY A 198 4.01 15.06 4.44
CA GLY A 198 3.22 16.26 4.67
C GLY A 198 1.75 16.02 5.02
N ARG A 199 1.23 14.78 4.91
CA ARG A 199 -0.14 14.46 5.33
C ARG A 199 -0.22 14.51 6.85
N TYR A 200 0.56 13.69 7.55
CA TYR A 200 0.43 13.53 9.00
C TYR A 200 1.18 14.58 9.84
N GLY A 201 2.07 15.35 9.22
CA GLY A 201 2.91 16.34 9.87
C GLY A 201 3.50 17.30 8.84
N LEU A 202 4.41 18.19 9.24
CA LEU A 202 5.15 18.98 8.26
C LEU A 202 6.13 18.07 7.54
N GLY A 203 6.00 17.98 6.22
CA GLY A 203 6.87 17.18 5.38
C GLY A 203 8.33 17.59 5.52
N SER A 204 9.22 16.63 5.35
CA SER A 204 10.67 16.79 5.60
C SER A 204 11.27 17.93 4.77
N GLY A 205 10.99 17.96 3.46
CA GLY A 205 11.42 19.03 2.56
C GLY A 205 10.78 20.37 2.91
N TYR A 206 9.49 20.39 3.24
CA TYR A 206 8.79 21.62 3.58
C TYR A 206 9.37 22.29 4.84
N ARG A 207 9.71 21.48 5.86
CA ARG A 207 10.33 21.95 7.11
C ARG A 207 11.68 22.61 6.86
N ALA A 208 12.47 22.11 5.91
CA ALA A 208 13.77 22.69 5.57
C ALA A 208 13.66 24.12 5.01
N PHE A 209 12.60 24.42 4.27
CA PHE A 209 12.38 25.75 3.67
C PHE A 209 11.48 26.66 4.49
N ASN A 210 10.70 26.13 5.44
CA ASN A 210 9.73 26.87 6.24
C ASN A 210 9.76 26.42 7.71
N PRO A 211 10.87 26.67 8.44
CA PRO A 211 11.06 26.13 9.80
C PRO A 211 10.01 26.61 10.81
N ASP A 212 9.42 27.79 10.61
CA ASP A 212 8.41 28.37 11.52
C ASP A 212 6.97 27.97 11.19
N LYS A 213 6.73 27.31 10.05
CA LYS A 213 5.38 26.88 9.67
C LYS A 213 4.88 25.88 10.70
N LYS A 214 3.61 26.01 11.09
CA LYS A 214 2.91 25.00 11.91
C LYS A 214 2.07 24.10 11.01
N PHE A 215 2.02 22.82 11.36
CA PHE A 215 1.14 21.86 10.71
C PHE A 215 -0.33 22.27 10.88
N SER A 216 -1.10 22.21 9.80
CA SER A 216 -2.53 22.51 9.79
C SER A 216 -3.31 21.40 9.08
N VAL A 217 -4.19 20.72 9.83
CA VAL A 217 -5.07 19.67 9.27
C VAL A 217 -5.97 20.24 8.19
N GLN A 218 -6.43 21.49 8.35
CA GLN A 218 -7.27 22.14 7.37
C GLN A 218 -6.53 22.36 6.05
N GLU A 219 -5.27 22.79 6.09
CA GLU A 219 -4.46 22.96 4.88
C GLU A 219 -4.22 21.62 4.16
N VAL A 220 -4.02 20.54 4.91
CA VAL A 220 -3.91 19.17 4.34
C VAL A 220 -5.22 18.75 3.69
N LEU A 221 -6.35 18.96 4.37
CA LEU A 221 -7.69 18.65 3.87
C LEU A 221 -7.98 19.38 2.56
N ASP A 222 -7.63 20.66 2.48
CA ASP A 222 -7.89 21.51 1.32
C ASP A 222 -6.95 21.22 0.13
N SER A 223 -5.72 20.75 0.40
CA SER A 223 -4.71 20.53 -0.64
C SER A 223 -4.69 19.11 -1.22
N GLN A 224 -4.81 18.09 -0.36
CA GLN A 224 -4.63 16.68 -0.76
C GLN A 224 -5.62 15.71 -0.10
N GLY A 225 -6.49 16.19 0.81
CA GLY A 225 -7.33 15.34 1.64
C GLY A 225 -6.60 14.77 2.86
N ILE A 226 -7.36 14.31 3.85
CA ILE A 226 -6.85 13.77 5.11
C ILE A 226 -6.84 12.24 5.16
N PHE A 227 -7.44 11.55 4.20
CA PHE A 227 -7.40 10.09 4.14
C PHE A 227 -6.10 9.62 3.48
N GLY A 228 -5.28 8.83 4.17
CA GLY A 228 -4.08 8.21 3.61
C GLY A 228 -3.86 6.78 4.10
N CYS A 229 -2.62 6.31 4.03
CA CYS A 229 -2.25 4.95 4.45
C CYS A 229 -2.64 4.60 5.90
N ARG A 230 -2.58 5.57 6.82
CA ARG A 230 -2.89 5.35 8.24
C ARG A 230 -4.40 5.15 8.46
N GLU A 231 -5.22 5.99 7.84
CA GLU A 231 -6.68 5.86 7.86
C GLU A 231 -7.14 4.58 7.16
N TRP A 232 -6.47 4.21 6.07
CA TRP A 232 -6.69 2.93 5.39
C TRP A 232 -6.49 1.75 6.34
N THR A 233 -5.30 1.61 6.94
CA THR A 233 -5.00 0.47 7.82
C THR A 233 -5.91 0.45 9.03
N TYR A 234 -6.23 1.62 9.61
CA TYR A 234 -7.22 1.71 10.68
C TYR A 234 -8.57 1.11 10.24
N GLN A 235 -9.09 1.47 9.06
CA GLN A 235 -10.36 0.92 8.59
C GLN A 235 -10.25 -0.57 8.27
N LEU A 236 -9.18 -1.00 7.58
CA LEU A 236 -8.94 -2.40 7.20
C LEU A 236 -8.83 -3.35 8.39
N LYS A 237 -8.22 -2.92 9.50
CA LYS A 237 -7.95 -3.79 10.66
C LYS A 237 -8.98 -3.69 11.77
N ARG A 238 -9.95 -2.80 11.67
CA ARG A 238 -11.09 -2.80 12.61
C ARG A 238 -11.88 -4.09 12.47
N PRO A 239 -12.28 -4.75 13.58
CA PRO A 239 -13.06 -5.99 13.53
C PRO A 239 -14.29 -5.80 12.65
N VAL A 240 -14.55 -6.64 11.65
CA VAL A 240 -15.75 -6.49 10.80
C VAL A 240 -16.92 -7.17 11.49
N SER A 241 -18.08 -6.52 11.47
CA SER A 241 -19.33 -7.25 11.57
C SER A 241 -19.70 -7.63 10.14
N VAL A 242 -19.22 -8.78 9.67
CA VAL A 242 -19.58 -9.26 8.33
C VAL A 242 -21.01 -9.75 8.47
N ALA A 243 -21.96 -9.04 7.89
CA ALA A 243 -23.14 -9.72 7.38
C ALA A 243 -23.97 -8.78 6.49
N GLY A 244 -24.29 -9.28 5.30
CA GLY A 244 -25.54 -8.93 4.59
C GLY A 244 -26.81 -9.49 5.28
N LEU A 245 -26.70 -9.97 6.51
CA LEU A 245 -27.78 -10.49 7.37
C LEU A 245 -27.70 -9.98 8.83
N GLY A 246 -26.68 -9.19 9.17
CA GLY A 246 -26.43 -8.66 10.51
C GLY A 246 -27.14 -7.33 10.66
N GLY A 247 -27.82 -7.14 11.79
CA GLY A 247 -28.77 -6.03 11.97
C GLY A 247 -30.21 -6.36 11.56
N GLN A 248 -30.49 -7.57 11.05
CA GLN A 248 -31.86 -8.07 10.99
C GLN A 248 -32.42 -8.27 12.41
N VAL A 249 -33.73 -8.04 12.54
CA VAL A 249 -34.47 -8.46 13.75
C VAL A 249 -34.43 -9.98 13.77
N PRO A 250 -34.21 -10.62 14.93
CA PRO A 250 -34.32 -12.07 15.04
C PRO A 250 -35.65 -12.56 14.48
N ASP A 251 -35.67 -13.80 13.99
CA ASP A 251 -36.93 -14.43 13.57
C ASP A 251 -37.93 -14.55 14.73
N ALA A 252 -39.11 -15.09 14.46
CA ALA A 252 -40.16 -15.25 15.46
C ALA A 252 -39.74 -16.16 16.64
N GLN A 253 -38.65 -16.92 16.48
CA GLN A 253 -38.07 -17.81 17.48
C GLN A 253 -36.91 -17.15 18.24
N GLY A 254 -36.56 -15.90 17.91
CA GLY A 254 -35.48 -15.17 18.55
C GLY A 254 -34.10 -15.54 18.03
N LEU A 255 -33.99 -16.21 16.89
CA LEU A 255 -32.74 -16.65 16.30
C LEU A 255 -32.35 -15.81 15.09
N CYS A 256 -31.04 -15.73 14.87
CA CYS A 256 -30.48 -15.10 13.68
C CYS A 256 -30.33 -16.10 12.54
N ALA A 257 -30.35 -15.61 11.30
CA ALA A 257 -30.03 -16.45 10.15
C ALA A 257 -28.67 -17.13 10.37
N GLY A 258 -28.65 -18.47 10.35
CA GLY A 258 -27.47 -19.27 10.70
C GLY A 258 -27.45 -19.84 12.13
N GLY A 259 -28.49 -19.62 12.94
CA GLY A 259 -28.64 -20.23 14.27
C GLY A 259 -27.88 -19.52 15.40
N PHE A 260 -27.39 -18.30 15.16
CA PHE A 260 -26.67 -17.51 16.15
C PHE A 260 -27.60 -16.81 17.13
N GLU A 261 -27.14 -16.63 18.37
CA GLU A 261 -27.86 -15.84 19.37
C GLU A 261 -27.74 -14.33 19.07
N PRO A 262 -28.86 -13.58 19.12
CA PRO A 262 -28.85 -12.14 18.91
C PRO A 262 -28.18 -11.37 20.06
N GLY A 263 -27.61 -10.21 19.73
CA GLY A 263 -27.05 -9.27 20.70
C GLY A 263 -27.98 -8.08 20.94
N MET A 264 -27.89 -7.45 22.11
CA MET A 264 -28.63 -6.22 22.42
C MET A 264 -27.88 -4.96 21.91
N TYR A 265 -28.55 -4.14 21.10
CA TYR A 265 -28.06 -2.85 20.62
C TYR A 265 -29.12 -1.76 20.78
N LYS A 266 -28.82 -0.72 21.58
CA LYS A 266 -29.73 0.42 21.85
C LYS A 266 -31.17 -0.01 22.23
N GLY A 267 -31.29 -1.05 23.05
CA GLY A 267 -32.59 -1.55 23.54
C GLY A 267 -33.34 -2.45 22.54
N ARG A 268 -32.71 -2.89 21.45
CA ARG A 268 -33.28 -3.82 20.47
C ARG A 268 -32.37 -5.04 20.31
N LEU A 269 -32.97 -6.21 20.14
CA LEU A 269 -32.23 -7.41 19.72
C LEU A 269 -31.87 -7.29 18.25
N VAL A 270 -30.59 -7.48 17.93
CA VAL A 270 -30.05 -7.45 16.58
C VAL A 270 -29.13 -8.65 16.37
N CYS A 271 -29.17 -9.20 15.17
CA CYS A 271 -28.27 -10.28 14.81
C CYS A 271 -26.84 -9.76 14.62
N PRO A 272 -25.83 -10.29 15.37
CA PRO A 272 -24.45 -9.92 15.15
C PRO A 272 -24.03 -10.41 13.75
N GLY A 273 -23.47 -9.53 12.92
CA GLY A 273 -22.68 -9.99 11.80
C GLY A 273 -21.39 -10.57 12.37
N LEU A 274 -21.23 -11.89 12.30
CA LEU A 274 -20.09 -12.59 12.86
C LEU A 274 -18.94 -12.59 11.87
N ASP A 275 -17.80 -12.11 12.32
CA ASP A 275 -16.53 -12.72 11.95
C ASP A 275 -16.33 -13.93 12.89
N GLU A 276 -16.46 -15.15 12.35
CA GLU A 276 -16.26 -16.42 13.08
C GLU A 276 -14.84 -16.57 13.68
N SER A 277 -13.88 -15.74 13.25
CA SER A 277 -12.51 -15.72 13.76
C SER A 277 -12.25 -14.65 14.84
N SER A 278 -13.19 -13.75 15.10
CA SER A 278 -13.00 -12.70 16.09
C SER A 278 -13.37 -13.20 17.49
N HIS A 279 -12.37 -13.36 18.37
CA HIS A 279 -12.58 -13.51 19.82
C HIS A 279 -13.18 -12.25 20.48
N TYR A 280 -13.72 -11.31 19.69
CA TYR A 280 -14.21 -10.02 20.13
C TYR A 280 -15.67 -10.12 20.54
N LYS A 281 -15.94 -9.92 21.83
CA LYS A 281 -17.30 -9.80 22.35
C LYS A 281 -18.05 -8.69 21.62
N PRO A 282 -19.30 -8.90 21.16
CA PRO A 282 -20.10 -7.87 20.52
C PRO A 282 -20.21 -6.66 21.47
N ASN A 283 -19.68 -5.54 21.01
CA ASN A 283 -19.69 -4.29 21.73
C ASN A 283 -21.08 -3.66 21.58
N ALA A 284 -21.77 -3.39 22.70
CA ALA A 284 -23.13 -2.81 22.75
C ALA A 284 -23.26 -1.39 22.13
N LYS A 285 -22.17 -0.79 21.64
CA LYS A 285 -22.08 0.57 21.06
C LYS A 285 -21.76 0.63 19.57
N GLY A 286 -21.43 -0.42 18.83
CA GLY A 286 -20.92 -0.24 17.46
C GLY A 286 -21.37 -1.24 16.42
N PHE A 287 -22.26 -0.84 15.50
CA PHE A 287 -22.23 -1.35 14.13
C PHE A 287 -20.82 -1.12 13.58
N VAL A 288 -20.17 -2.17 13.09
CA VAL A 288 -18.89 -2.02 12.42
C VAL A 288 -19.11 -1.73 10.94
N GLN A 289 -18.37 -0.76 10.43
CA GLN A 289 -18.36 -0.32 9.04
C GLN A 289 -17.90 -1.47 8.11
N PRO A 290 -18.79 -2.00 7.24
CA PRO A 290 -18.51 -3.16 6.40
C PRO A 290 -17.82 -2.79 5.07
N TYR A 291 -17.30 -1.58 4.97
CA TYR A 291 -16.61 -1.01 3.81
C TYR A 291 -15.47 -0.11 4.28
N ILE A 292 -14.52 0.18 3.39
CA ILE A 292 -13.48 1.19 3.61
C ILE A 292 -13.97 2.48 2.96
N ASP A 293 -14.22 3.51 3.77
CA ASP A 293 -14.59 4.85 3.31
C ASP A 293 -13.35 5.73 3.19
N VAL A 294 -12.97 6.02 1.96
CA VAL A 294 -11.75 6.80 1.63
C VAL A 294 -12.01 8.31 1.53
N THR A 295 -13.20 8.75 1.97
CA THR A 295 -13.61 10.15 1.89
C THR A 295 -12.88 11.02 2.91
N SER A 296 -12.24 12.07 2.41
CA SER A 296 -11.84 13.24 3.20
C SER A 296 -13.02 14.21 3.30
N TYR A 297 -13.68 14.20 4.46
CA TYR A 297 -14.88 14.99 4.72
C TYR A 297 -14.53 16.44 5.07
N HIS A 298 -15.11 17.38 4.34
CA HIS A 298 -14.90 18.84 4.52
C HIS A 298 -15.83 19.47 5.55
N ASP A 299 -16.88 18.76 5.94
CA ASP A 299 -17.82 19.21 6.93
C ASP A 299 -18.29 18.04 7.81
N LYS A 300 -18.82 18.37 8.99
CA LYS A 300 -19.32 17.37 9.94
C LYS A 300 -20.54 16.58 9.42
N VAL A 301 -21.21 17.09 8.38
CA VAL A 301 -22.47 16.54 7.85
C VAL A 301 -22.26 15.66 6.61
N GLY A 302 -21.03 15.56 6.12
CA GLY A 302 -20.64 14.83 4.93
C GLY A 302 -21.22 15.34 3.60
N LYS A 303 -21.59 16.62 3.54
CA LYS A 303 -22.13 17.22 2.31
C LYS A 303 -21.04 17.46 1.28
N LYS A 304 -19.85 17.86 1.70
CA LYS A 304 -18.66 17.95 0.85
C LYS A 304 -17.65 16.87 1.20
N GLY A 305 -17.23 16.10 0.20
CA GLY A 305 -16.25 15.04 0.33
C GLY A 305 -15.26 15.09 -0.82
N THR A 306 -14.05 14.64 -0.54
CA THR A 306 -12.99 14.53 -1.55
C THR A 306 -12.30 13.20 -1.41
N ILE A 307 -11.85 12.64 -2.52
CA ILE A 307 -10.92 11.52 -2.53
C ILE A 307 -9.59 12.08 -3.00
N GLY A 308 -8.66 12.20 -2.05
CA GLY A 308 -7.29 12.61 -2.33
C GLY A 308 -6.47 11.48 -2.94
N HIS A 309 -5.20 11.75 -3.22
CA HIS A 309 -4.24 10.66 -3.45
C HIS A 309 -4.11 9.84 -2.16
N PHE A 310 -4.13 8.52 -2.30
CA PHE A 310 -3.75 7.59 -1.25
C PHE A 310 -3.30 6.25 -1.86
N ILE A 311 -2.58 5.48 -1.06
CA ILE A 311 -2.30 4.06 -1.31
C ILE A 311 -2.98 3.21 -0.22
N GLY A 312 -3.57 2.09 -0.62
CA GLY A 312 -4.24 1.13 0.23
C GLY A 312 -3.85 -0.29 -0.14
N TRP A 313 -4.02 -1.23 0.77
CA TRP A 313 -3.70 -2.64 0.55
C TRP A 313 -4.64 -3.57 1.34
N ALA A 314 -4.75 -4.82 0.96
CA ALA A 314 -5.35 -5.83 1.84
C ALA A 314 -4.59 -7.15 1.73
N GLY A 315 -4.56 -7.91 2.81
CA GLY A 315 -3.99 -9.25 2.85
C GLY A 315 -4.90 -10.32 2.28
N PHE A 316 -4.35 -11.52 2.03
CA PHE A 316 -5.16 -12.67 1.63
C PHE A 316 -6.18 -13.07 2.68
N ASP A 317 -5.81 -12.92 3.94
CA ASP A 317 -6.59 -13.35 5.09
C ASP A 317 -7.41 -12.16 5.68
N ASP A 318 -7.30 -10.97 5.08
CA ASP A 318 -8.18 -9.85 5.41
C ASP A 318 -9.57 -10.05 4.78
N PRO A 319 -10.66 -9.69 5.48
CA PRO A 319 -12.01 -9.78 4.93
C PRO A 319 -12.16 -8.87 3.71
N VAL A 320 -12.93 -9.33 2.74
CA VAL A 320 -13.32 -8.53 1.57
C VAL A 320 -14.17 -7.35 2.03
N ARG A 321 -13.81 -6.14 1.63
CA ARG A 321 -14.51 -4.90 2.00
C ARG A 321 -14.59 -3.98 0.79
N PRO A 322 -15.81 -3.59 0.36
CA PRO A 322 -15.96 -2.58 -0.66
C PRO A 322 -15.19 -1.31 -0.26
N VAL A 323 -14.41 -0.78 -1.20
CA VAL A 323 -13.74 0.50 -1.05
C VAL A 323 -14.64 1.53 -1.70
N ILE A 324 -15.16 2.45 -0.90
CA ILE A 324 -16.06 3.50 -1.35
C ILE A 324 -15.50 4.86 -0.98
N GLY A 325 -15.94 5.90 -1.69
CA GLY A 325 -15.68 7.26 -1.28
C GLY A 325 -16.58 8.25 -1.98
N LYS A 326 -16.52 9.51 -1.52
CA LYS A 326 -17.20 10.64 -2.11
C LYS A 326 -16.20 11.53 -2.84
N PHE A 327 -16.32 11.61 -4.15
CA PHE A 327 -15.56 12.50 -5.02
C PHE A 327 -16.49 13.60 -5.50
N GLY A 328 -16.26 14.83 -5.06
CA GLY A 328 -17.17 15.95 -5.30
C GLY A 328 -18.54 15.73 -4.67
N ASP A 329 -19.58 15.73 -5.51
CA ASP A 329 -20.96 15.44 -5.10
C ASP A 329 -21.37 13.97 -5.30
N ARG A 330 -20.48 13.14 -5.86
CA ARG A 330 -20.77 11.74 -6.23
C ARG A 330 -20.15 10.75 -5.28
N TRP A 331 -20.90 9.69 -4.99
CA TRP A 331 -20.37 8.49 -4.37
C TRP A 331 -19.87 7.54 -5.45
N VAL A 332 -18.82 6.81 -5.13
CA VAL A 332 -18.20 5.85 -6.04
C VAL A 332 -17.75 4.63 -5.25
N CYS A 333 -17.90 3.45 -5.86
CA CYS A 333 -17.23 2.25 -5.43
C CYS A 333 -15.96 2.05 -6.27
N LEU A 334 -14.81 1.98 -5.61
CA LEU A 334 -13.48 1.93 -6.22
C LEU A 334 -12.98 0.50 -6.40
N HIS A 335 -13.22 -0.37 -5.43
CA HIS A 335 -12.72 -1.75 -5.44
C HIS A 335 -13.57 -2.67 -4.58
N GLU A 336 -13.52 -3.98 -4.86
CA GLU A 336 -14.31 -5.02 -4.16
C GLU A 336 -15.81 -4.66 -4.04
N CYS A 337 -16.37 -4.10 -5.11
CA CYS A 337 -17.77 -3.68 -5.11
C CYS A 337 -18.71 -4.88 -4.91
N PRO A 338 -19.78 -4.71 -4.11
CA PRO A 338 -20.65 -5.81 -3.75
C PRO A 338 -21.39 -6.38 -4.98
N ASP A 339 -21.89 -7.60 -4.83
CA ASP A 339 -22.72 -8.29 -5.83
C ASP A 339 -22.01 -8.50 -7.18
N GLY A 340 -20.67 -8.53 -7.18
CA GLY A 340 -19.85 -8.67 -8.39
C GLY A 340 -19.88 -7.44 -9.29
N ALA A 341 -20.35 -6.29 -8.78
CA ALA A 341 -20.35 -5.05 -9.54
C ALA A 341 -18.92 -4.61 -9.90
N ALA A 342 -18.76 -3.99 -11.07
CA ALA A 342 -17.51 -3.32 -11.41
C ALA A 342 -17.38 -2.00 -10.60
N PRO A 343 -16.14 -1.47 -10.44
CA PRO A 343 -15.94 -0.11 -9.94
C PRO A 343 -16.75 0.91 -10.74
N GLY A 344 -17.38 1.85 -10.06
CA GLY A 344 -18.30 2.78 -10.70
C GLY A 344 -19.09 3.65 -9.72
N PRO A 345 -19.90 4.60 -10.24
CA PRO A 345 -20.70 5.50 -9.43
C PRO A 345 -21.74 4.76 -8.59
N ILE A 346 -21.99 5.29 -7.40
CA ILE A 346 -23.09 4.89 -6.52
C ILE A 346 -24.13 6.02 -6.59
N GLU A 347 -25.21 5.79 -7.33
CA GLU A 347 -26.25 6.80 -7.58
C GLU A 347 -26.91 7.33 -6.30
N ASP A 348 -27.22 6.42 -5.38
CA ASP A 348 -27.80 6.76 -4.07
C ASP A 348 -27.11 5.92 -2.98
N ILE A 349 -26.24 6.58 -2.21
CA ILE A 349 -25.50 5.92 -1.13
C ILE A 349 -26.43 5.39 -0.03
N ALA A 350 -27.54 6.07 0.26
CA ALA A 350 -28.48 5.65 1.28
C ALA A 350 -29.19 4.37 0.84
N GLN A 351 -29.69 4.35 -0.40
CA GLN A 351 -30.27 3.14 -0.98
C GLN A 351 -29.23 2.00 -1.09
N TRP A 352 -27.98 2.32 -1.43
CA TRP A 352 -26.91 1.34 -1.54
C TRP A 352 -26.57 0.70 -0.19
N THR A 353 -26.51 1.48 0.89
CA THR A 353 -26.28 0.93 2.25
C THR A 353 -27.52 0.24 2.81
N THR A 354 -28.73 0.81 2.62
CA THR A 354 -29.98 0.25 3.14
C THR A 354 -30.28 -1.12 2.57
N ARG A 355 -30.04 -1.34 1.26
CA ARG A 355 -30.22 -2.66 0.62
C ARG A 355 -29.41 -3.79 1.27
N ARG A 356 -28.35 -3.44 2.00
CA ARG A 356 -27.41 -4.39 2.61
C ARG A 356 -27.43 -4.37 4.13
N GLY A 357 -28.31 -3.55 4.74
CA GLY A 357 -28.34 -3.35 6.19
C GLY A 357 -27.09 -2.61 6.72
N TRP A 358 -26.36 -1.90 5.86
CA TRP A 358 -25.12 -1.22 6.23
C TRP A 358 -25.40 0.18 6.80
N PRO A 359 -24.56 0.68 7.72
CA PRO A 359 -24.65 2.07 8.16
C PRO A 359 -24.26 3.01 7.02
N LEU A 360 -24.81 4.23 7.02
CA LEU A 360 -24.32 5.31 6.16
C LEU A 360 -22.84 5.65 6.47
N PRO A 361 -22.03 6.01 5.45
CA PRO A 361 -20.66 6.45 5.65
C PRO A 361 -20.58 7.67 6.56
N LYS A 362 -19.52 7.75 7.37
CA LYS A 362 -19.30 8.82 8.35
C LYS A 362 -17.81 9.15 8.44
N PRO A 363 -17.46 10.40 8.81
CA PRO A 363 -16.08 10.78 9.04
C PRO A 363 -15.36 9.84 10.02
N GLY A 364 -14.20 9.33 9.60
CA GLY A 364 -13.28 8.56 10.43
C GLY A 364 -12.33 9.45 11.25
N PRO A 365 -11.53 8.85 12.16
CA PRO A 365 -10.45 9.56 12.83
C PRO A 365 -9.34 9.95 11.85
N TYR A 366 -8.55 10.95 12.23
CA TYR A 366 -7.35 11.39 11.51
C TYR A 366 -6.09 11.26 12.39
N PHE A 367 -5.02 10.68 11.83
CA PHE A 367 -3.84 10.20 12.54
C PHE A 367 -2.60 11.09 12.34
N VAL A 368 -2.63 12.31 12.89
CA VAL A 368 -1.50 13.25 12.87
C VAL A 368 -0.32 12.77 13.72
N ASP A 369 0.91 13.09 13.30
CA ASP A 369 2.15 12.71 13.98
C ASP A 369 2.21 13.19 15.43
N SER A 370 1.67 14.36 15.73
CA SER A 370 1.67 14.93 17.08
C SER A 370 0.90 14.09 18.11
N LYS A 371 0.08 13.13 17.66
CA LYS A 371 -0.60 12.15 18.53
C LYS A 371 0.27 10.93 18.87
N PHE A 372 1.34 10.71 18.11
CA PHE A 372 2.32 9.64 18.33
C PHE A 372 3.58 10.28 18.89
N LYS A 373 3.56 10.60 20.19
CA LYS A 373 4.81 10.92 20.89
C LYS A 373 5.58 9.61 21.01
N ALA A 374 6.76 9.51 20.41
CA ALA A 374 7.71 8.48 20.79
C ALA A 374 7.90 8.58 22.31
N SER A 375 7.70 7.47 23.02
CA SER A 375 8.10 7.42 24.42
C SER A 375 9.62 7.61 24.49
N LYS A 376 10.13 8.07 25.63
CA LYS A 376 11.57 8.26 25.79
C LYS A 376 12.31 6.92 25.67
N GLU A 377 11.62 5.82 26.02
CA GLU A 377 12.11 4.45 25.84
C GLU A 377 12.24 4.05 24.35
N ASP A 378 11.34 4.48 23.45
CA ASP A 378 11.41 4.15 22.01
C ASP A 378 12.59 4.82 21.27
N LEU A 379 13.25 5.81 21.89
CA LEU A 379 14.38 6.53 21.33
C LEU A 379 15.73 6.04 21.86
N GLU A 380 15.73 5.11 22.81
CA GLU A 380 16.93 4.58 23.49
C GLU A 380 17.22 3.09 23.17
N GLU A 381 16.36 2.41 22.38
CA GLU A 381 16.66 1.14 21.68
C GLU A 381 17.15 1.38 20.24
#